data_AF-A0A0K1P6Y5-F1
#
_entry.id   AF-A0A0K1P6Y5-F1
#
_cell.length_a   1.000
_cell.length_b   1.000
_cell.length_c   1.000
_cell.angle_alpha   90.00
_cell.angle_beta   90.00
_cell.angle_gamma   90.00
#
_symmetry.space_group_name_H-M   'P 1'
#
loop_
_entity.id
_entity.type
_entity.pdbx_description
1 polymer ?
#
loop_
_entity_poly.entity_id
_entity_poly.type
_entity_poly.pdbx_seq_one_letter_code
_entity_poly.pdbx_strand_id
1 'polypeptide(L)'
;MSELMTPAIIGVVIVIVLIFIVVSSITSKKAQKVEQQKRKKIVREEIKSYLSKSNNLKNVKLEYEKVYARKGPEYKYRDVFDVVVNIFEAKTNKLMATRSFEVEGITTKEGKKNYTTTWQVNKELELEDTRKRIAIAEKKVKLTKEEKKVLKEEEKLRLVEQKTQMKEELKTLKEVNSKQKNDLESKHQIDKAIKDTTVKFIPRRNK
;
A
#
# COMPACT_ATOMS: atom_id res chain seq x y z
N MET A 1 20.76 57.52 16.85
CA MET A 1 21.34 56.17 16.72
C MET A 1 20.30 55.05 16.61
N SER A 2 19.05 55.22 17.05
CA SER A 2 17.99 54.20 16.96
C SER A 2 17.48 53.94 15.53
N GLU A 3 17.39 54.96 14.68
CA GLU A 3 16.82 54.84 13.32
C GLU A 3 17.66 53.99 12.35
N LEU A 4 18.98 53.90 12.55
CA LEU A 4 19.85 53.03 11.77
C LEU A 4 19.87 51.57 12.29
N MET A 5 19.45 51.34 13.54
CA MET A 5 19.41 49.99 14.11
C MET A 5 18.20 49.19 13.62
N THR A 6 17.05 49.84 13.41
CA THR A 6 15.82 49.17 12.92
C THR A 6 15.99 48.46 11.57
N PRO A 7 16.55 49.08 10.51
CA PRO A 7 16.78 48.38 9.23
C PRO A 7 17.86 47.29 9.34
N ALA A 8 18.88 47.49 10.18
CA ALA A 8 19.91 46.48 10.43
C ALA A 8 19.34 45.23 11.13
N ILE A 9 18.49 45.42 12.14
CA ILE A 9 17.80 44.33 12.84
C ILE A 9 16.86 43.58 11.89
N ILE A 10 16.09 44.30 11.07
CA ILE A 10 15.21 43.68 10.05
C ILE A 10 16.03 42.87 9.04
N GLY A 11 17.16 43.41 8.57
CA GLY A 11 18.08 42.71 7.67
C GLY A 11 18.61 41.40 8.26
N VAL A 12 19.04 41.41 9.53
CA VAL A 12 19.52 40.21 10.23
C VAL A 12 18.42 39.17 10.39
N VAL A 13 17.19 39.58 10.74
CA VAL A 13 16.05 38.66 10.86
C VAL A 13 15.72 37.98 9.53
N ILE A 14 15.73 38.72 8.41
CA ILE A 14 15.49 38.16 7.07
C ILE A 14 16.54 37.11 6.71
N VAL A 15 17.83 37.37 7.00
CA VAL A 15 18.91 36.42 6.74
C VAL A 15 18.74 35.13 7.55
N ILE A 16 18.38 35.22 8.84
CA ILE A 16 18.14 34.05 9.68
C ILE A 16 16.96 33.22 9.15
N VAL A 17 15.87 33.86 8.73
CA VAL A 17 14.71 33.19 8.15
C VAL A 17 15.08 32.47 6.85
N LEU A 18 15.86 33.11 5.97
CA LEU A 18 16.33 32.48 4.72
C LEU A 18 17.21 31.27 4.98
N ILE A 19 18.15 31.35 5.93
CA ILE A 19 19.00 30.22 6.32
C ILE A 19 18.13 29.08 6.87
N PHE A 20 17.14 29.38 7.71
CA PHE A 20 16.23 28.38 8.26
C PHE A 20 15.40 27.67 7.17
N ILE A 21 14.90 28.40 6.16
CA ILE A 21 14.18 27.82 5.02
C ILE A 21 15.09 26.88 4.21
N VAL A 22 16.34 27.27 3.97
CA VAL A 22 17.30 26.43 3.23
C VAL A 22 17.64 25.16 4.01
N VAL A 23 17.96 25.29 5.30
CA VAL A 23 18.32 24.14 6.15
C VAL A 23 17.13 23.18 6.30
N SER A 24 15.92 23.69 6.60
CA SER A 24 14.71 22.86 6.72
C SER A 24 14.36 22.13 5.41
N SER A 25 14.58 22.77 4.26
CA SER A 25 14.40 22.14 2.95
C SER A 25 15.39 21.00 2.71
N ILE A 26 16.65 21.16 3.14
CA ILE A 26 17.69 20.13 2.99
C ILE A 26 17.42 18.94 3.92
N THR A 27 17.08 19.18 5.19
CA THR A 27 16.82 18.11 6.16
C THR A 27 15.60 17.28 5.76
N SER A 28 14.52 17.92 5.30
CA SER A 28 13.34 17.24 4.77
C SER A 28 13.67 16.32 3.59
N LYS A 29 14.45 16.81 2.62
CA LYS A 29 14.90 16.01 1.47
C LYS A 29 15.78 14.82 1.88
N LYS A 30 16.65 14.98 2.88
CA LYS A 30 17.48 13.88 3.40
C LYS A 30 16.63 12.79 4.05
N ALA A 31 15.69 13.17 4.92
CA ALA A 31 14.79 12.22 5.57
C ALA A 31 13.96 11.42 4.56
N GLN A 32 13.41 12.10 3.55
CA GLN A 32 12.65 11.45 2.47
C GLN A 32 13.51 10.44 1.68
N LYS A 33 14.77 10.76 1.38
CA LYS A 33 15.68 9.83 0.68
C LYS A 33 15.92 8.56 1.48
N VAL A 34 16.16 8.69 2.79
CA VAL A 34 16.37 7.54 3.69
C VAL A 34 15.13 6.66 3.74
N GLU A 35 13.95 7.26 3.87
CA GLU A 35 12.68 6.54 3.90
C GLU A 35 12.41 5.83 2.56
N GLN A 36 12.65 6.49 1.43
CA GLN A 36 12.52 5.88 0.11
C GLN A 36 13.47 4.70 -0.08
N GLN A 37 14.71 4.77 0.41
CA GLN A 37 15.65 3.65 0.36
C GLN A 37 15.16 2.47 1.19
N LYS A 38 14.63 2.72 2.40
CA LYS A 38 14.01 1.69 3.24
C LYS A 38 12.84 1.01 2.52
N ARG A 39 11.90 1.81 1.99
CA ARG A 39 10.75 1.30 1.22
C ARG A 39 11.19 0.48 0.01
N LYS A 40 12.16 0.98 -0.77
CA LYS A 40 12.73 0.25 -1.93
C LYS A 40 13.36 -1.07 -1.54
N LYS A 41 14.00 -1.17 -0.37
CA LYS A 41 14.56 -2.43 0.12
C LYS A 41 13.44 -3.42 0.47
N ILE A 42 12.43 -2.98 1.21
CA ILE A 42 11.29 -3.80 1.62
C ILE A 42 10.53 -4.32 0.40
N VAL A 43 10.19 -3.45 -0.55
CA VAL A 43 9.51 -3.84 -1.80
C VAL A 43 10.35 -4.86 -2.59
N ARG A 44 11.68 -4.72 -2.60
CA ARG A 44 12.56 -5.65 -3.30
C ARG A 44 12.50 -7.03 -2.67
N GLU A 45 12.55 -7.08 -1.34
CA GLU A 45 12.47 -8.33 -0.57
C GLU A 45 11.11 -9.00 -0.78
N GLU A 46 10.03 -8.23 -0.83
CA GLU A 46 8.69 -8.76 -1.08
C GLU A 46 8.56 -9.34 -2.50
N ILE A 47 9.11 -8.67 -3.52
CA ILE A 47 9.14 -9.21 -4.89
C ILE A 47 10.00 -10.48 -4.95
N LYS A 48 11.14 -10.54 -4.25
CA LYS A 48 11.94 -11.78 -4.18
C LYS A 48 11.17 -12.92 -3.49
N SER A 49 10.49 -12.61 -2.40
CA SER A 49 9.63 -13.55 -1.67
C SER A 49 8.52 -14.08 -2.59
N TYR A 50 7.85 -13.20 -3.32
CA TYR A 50 6.84 -13.55 -4.30
C TYR A 50 7.40 -14.46 -5.40
N LEU A 51 8.53 -14.11 -6.02
CA LEU A 51 9.17 -14.91 -7.08
C LEU A 51 9.63 -16.29 -6.59
N SER A 52 10.11 -16.37 -5.34
CA SER A 52 10.47 -17.66 -4.73
C SER A 52 9.26 -18.55 -4.49
N LYS A 53 8.08 -17.98 -4.19
CA LYS A 53 6.85 -18.73 -3.93
C LYS A 53 6.13 -19.13 -5.23
N SER A 54 6.03 -18.22 -6.18
CA SER A 54 5.24 -18.39 -7.42
C SER A 54 6.01 -19.10 -8.54
N ASN A 55 7.29 -18.76 -8.74
CA ASN A 55 8.09 -19.26 -9.86
C ASN A 55 9.25 -20.17 -9.40
N ASN A 56 9.36 -20.47 -8.10
CA ASN A 56 10.47 -21.19 -7.50
C ASN A 56 11.86 -20.59 -7.83
N LEU A 57 11.91 -19.28 -8.16
CA LEU A 57 13.13 -18.58 -8.49
C LEU A 57 13.82 -18.11 -7.21
N LYS A 58 14.82 -18.88 -6.77
CA LYS A 58 15.65 -18.57 -5.61
C LYS A 58 16.97 -17.93 -6.06
N ASN A 59 17.61 -17.16 -5.19
CA ASN A 59 18.93 -16.55 -5.44
C ASN A 59 18.99 -15.64 -6.68
N VAL A 60 17.99 -14.77 -6.84
CA VAL A 60 17.98 -13.75 -7.90
C VAL A 60 18.39 -12.38 -7.37
N LYS A 61 19.06 -11.61 -8.24
CA LYS A 61 19.33 -10.19 -8.04
C LYS A 61 18.24 -9.40 -8.77
N LEU A 62 17.63 -8.45 -8.08
CA LEU A 62 16.59 -7.59 -8.64
C LEU A 62 17.12 -6.16 -8.77
N GLU A 63 17.01 -5.60 -9.97
CA GLU A 63 17.31 -4.21 -10.24
C GLU A 63 16.05 -3.50 -10.74
N TYR A 64 15.80 -2.31 -10.19
CA TYR A 64 14.64 -1.52 -10.58
C TYR A 64 14.93 -0.81 -11.90
N GLU A 65 14.12 -1.07 -12.92
CA GLU A 65 14.15 -0.31 -14.18
C GLU A 65 13.32 0.97 -14.01
N LYS A 66 12.06 0.83 -13.62
CA LYS A 66 11.12 1.93 -13.37
C LYS A 66 10.22 1.62 -12.20
N VAL A 67 9.87 2.65 -11.44
CA VAL A 67 8.91 2.57 -10.33
C VAL A 67 7.97 3.74 -10.47
N TYR A 68 6.68 3.45 -10.60
CA TYR A 68 5.65 4.45 -10.71
C TYR A 68 4.65 4.31 -9.57
N ALA A 69 4.46 5.38 -8.81
CA ALA A 69 3.43 5.45 -7.78
C ALA A 69 2.10 5.84 -8.44
N ARG A 70 1.08 5.00 -8.33
CA ARG A 70 -0.26 5.37 -8.76
C ARG A 70 -0.78 6.50 -7.87
N LYS A 71 -1.47 7.46 -8.47
CA LYS A 71 -2.02 8.63 -7.80
C LYS A 71 -3.49 8.76 -8.16
N GLY A 72 -4.33 8.81 -7.14
CA GLY A 72 -5.78 8.90 -7.31
C GLY A 72 -6.49 8.86 -5.96
N PRO A 73 -7.75 9.34 -5.88
CA PRO A 73 -8.55 9.28 -4.65
C PRO A 73 -8.71 7.85 -4.09
N GLU A 74 -8.71 6.84 -4.96
CA GLU A 74 -8.79 5.41 -4.65
C GLU A 74 -7.57 4.86 -3.88
N TYR A 75 -6.44 5.58 -3.93
CA TYR A 75 -5.17 5.21 -3.28
C TYR A 75 -4.88 6.04 -2.03
N LYS A 76 -5.84 6.81 -1.52
CA LYS A 76 -5.63 7.73 -0.38
C LYS A 76 -5.03 7.07 0.87
N TYR A 77 -5.33 5.79 1.10
CA TYR A 77 -4.91 5.04 2.28
C TYR A 77 -3.94 3.89 1.97
N ARG A 78 -3.49 3.79 0.71
CA ARG A 78 -2.71 2.64 0.21
C ARG A 78 -1.70 3.11 -0.80
N ASP A 79 -0.44 2.73 -0.60
CA ASP A 79 0.62 3.05 -1.53
C ASP A 79 0.67 1.97 -2.62
N VAL A 80 0.19 2.25 -3.83
CA VAL A 80 0.23 1.30 -4.96
C VAL A 80 1.31 1.70 -5.94
N PHE A 81 2.23 0.77 -6.23
CA PHE A 81 3.31 0.96 -7.19
C PHE A 81 3.24 -0.03 -8.34
N ASP A 82 3.39 0.49 -9.55
CA ASP A 82 3.73 -0.28 -10.73
C ASP A 82 5.26 -0.32 -10.83
N VAL A 83 5.84 -1.50 -10.60
CA VAL A 83 7.29 -1.70 -10.49
C VAL A 83 7.76 -2.56 -11.66
N VAL A 84 8.64 -2.02 -12.50
CA VAL A 84 9.33 -2.77 -13.54
C VAL A 84 10.72 -3.14 -13.03
N VAL A 85 11.02 -4.45 -13.01
CA VAL A 85 12.29 -4.98 -12.52
C VAL A 85 12.98 -5.84 -13.56
N ASN A 86 14.30 -5.73 -13.58
CA ASN A 86 15.19 -6.66 -14.26
C ASN A 86 15.64 -7.72 -13.26
N ILE A 87 15.42 -8.98 -13.63
CA ILE A 87 15.76 -10.15 -12.83
C ILE A 87 17.05 -10.71 -13.39
N PHE A 88 18.09 -10.70 -12.56
CA PHE A 88 19.40 -11.25 -12.89
C PHE A 88 19.69 -12.48 -12.05
N GLU A 89 20.43 -13.41 -12.63
CA GLU A 89 21.01 -14.51 -11.88
C GLU A 89 22.12 -13.98 -10.96
N ALA A 90 22.09 -14.31 -9.67
CA ALA A 90 22.96 -13.65 -8.68
C ALA A 90 24.46 -13.93 -8.87
N LYS A 91 24.82 -15.09 -9.43
CA LYS A 91 26.24 -15.48 -9.63
C LYS A 91 26.82 -14.93 -10.92
N THR A 92 26.06 -15.03 -12.02
CA THR A 92 26.54 -14.70 -13.37
C THR A 92 26.21 -13.28 -13.79
N ASN A 93 25.35 -12.57 -13.04
CA ASN A 93 24.74 -11.31 -13.44
C ASN A 93 24.09 -11.37 -14.84
N LYS A 94 23.70 -12.56 -15.31
CA LYS A 94 22.99 -12.72 -16.57
C LYS A 94 21.55 -12.26 -16.41
N LEU A 95 21.08 -11.42 -17.33
CA LEU A 95 19.68 -11.01 -17.38
C LEU A 95 18.83 -12.23 -17.71
N MET A 96 17.93 -12.60 -16.80
CA MET A 96 16.99 -13.71 -16.99
C MET A 96 15.70 -13.21 -17.63
N ALA A 97 15.10 -12.18 -17.04
CA ALA A 97 13.82 -11.65 -17.50
C ALA A 97 13.62 -10.21 -17.01
N THR A 98 12.81 -9.45 -17.73
CA THR A 98 12.23 -8.20 -17.26
C THR A 98 10.75 -8.43 -17.00
N ARG A 99 10.28 -8.09 -15.81
CA ARG A 99 8.88 -8.28 -15.40
C ARG A 99 8.34 -7.04 -14.70
N SER A 100 7.03 -6.90 -14.71
CA SER A 100 6.32 -5.84 -13.99
C SER A 100 5.41 -6.40 -12.91
N PHE A 101 5.37 -5.72 -11.77
CA PHE A 101 4.58 -6.12 -10.61
C PHE A 101 3.76 -4.95 -10.09
N GLU A 102 2.55 -5.24 -9.64
CA GLU A 102 1.76 -4.33 -8.81
C GLU A 102 2.09 -4.63 -7.35
N VAL A 103 2.66 -3.65 -6.66
CA VAL A 103 3.01 -3.75 -5.24
C VAL A 103 2.16 -2.78 -4.45
N GLU A 104 1.47 -3.28 -3.43
CA GLU A 104 0.60 -2.49 -2.56
C GLU A 104 1.15 -2.44 -1.14
N GLY A 105 1.20 -1.24 -0.58
CA GLY A 105 1.53 -0.96 0.80
C GLY A 105 0.27 -0.49 1.55
N ILE A 106 -0.23 -1.31 2.46
CA ILE A 106 -1.41 -0.97 3.27
C ILE A 106 -0.92 -0.48 4.63
N THR A 107 -1.18 0.80 4.93
CA THR A 107 -0.81 1.37 6.23
C THR A 107 -1.96 1.17 7.22
N THR A 108 -1.68 0.41 8.27
CA THR A 108 -2.63 0.14 9.36
C THR A 108 -2.18 0.84 10.63
N LYS A 109 -3.15 1.30 11.43
CA LYS A 109 -2.90 1.94 12.72
C LYS A 109 -2.83 0.85 13.78
N GLU A 110 -1.64 0.62 14.32
CA GLU A 110 -1.41 -0.40 15.36
C GLU A 110 -1.66 0.17 16.77
N GLY A 111 -1.53 1.50 16.95
CA GLY A 111 -1.78 2.17 18.22
C GLY A 111 -2.06 3.67 18.08
N LYS A 112 -2.07 4.43 19.18
CA LYS A 112 -2.42 5.88 19.15
C LYS A 112 -1.49 6.72 18.27
N LYS A 113 -0.19 6.40 18.24
CA LYS A 113 0.85 7.13 17.50
C LYS A 113 1.69 6.25 16.55
N ASN A 114 1.40 4.95 16.48
CA ASN A 114 2.19 3.99 15.71
C ASN A 114 1.39 3.51 14.49
N TYR A 115 2.04 3.57 13.34
CA TYR A 115 1.50 3.13 12.05
C TYR A 115 2.46 2.10 11.47
N THR A 116 1.91 0.99 10.97
CA THR A 116 2.66 -0.10 10.38
C THR A 116 2.18 -0.31 8.95
N THR A 117 3.10 -0.32 7.99
CA THR A 117 2.79 -0.55 6.58
C THR A 117 3.18 -1.96 6.19
N THR A 118 2.18 -2.75 5.82
CA THR A 118 2.37 -4.10 5.28
C THR A 118 2.46 -4.01 3.76
N TRP A 119 3.48 -4.63 3.18
CA TRP A 119 3.73 -4.64 1.74
C TRP A 119 3.38 -6.01 1.17
N GLN A 120 2.74 -6.02 0.02
CA GLN A 120 2.40 -7.25 -0.70
C GLN A 120 2.51 -7.04 -2.22
N VAL A 121 2.89 -8.11 -2.93
CA VAL A 121 2.78 -8.16 -4.39
C VAL A 121 1.40 -8.71 -4.73
N ASN A 122 0.57 -7.90 -5.38
CA ASN A 122 -0.79 -8.29 -5.74
C ASN A 122 -0.80 -9.20 -6.96
N LYS A 123 -0.11 -8.75 -8.03
CA LYS A 123 -0.10 -9.45 -9.31
C LYS A 123 1.12 -9.09 -10.16
N GLU A 124 1.45 -10.01 -11.05
CA GLU A 124 2.28 -9.71 -12.21
C GLU A 124 1.45 -8.91 -13.22
N LEU A 125 2.04 -7.85 -13.75
CA LEU A 125 1.45 -6.97 -14.76
C LEU A 125 2.10 -7.26 -16.11
N GLU A 126 1.36 -7.02 -17.19
CA GLU A 126 1.91 -7.06 -18.53
C GLU A 126 2.92 -5.92 -18.75
N LEU A 127 4.10 -6.27 -19.28
CA LEU A 127 5.26 -5.37 -19.33
C LEU A 127 5.03 -4.18 -20.27
N GLU A 128 4.47 -4.42 -21.45
CA GLU A 128 4.27 -3.38 -22.45
C GLU A 128 3.24 -2.34 -22.00
N ASP A 129 2.10 -2.81 -21.51
CA ASP A 129 1.03 -1.96 -20.99
C ASP A 129 1.49 -1.14 -19.79
N THR A 130 2.25 -1.75 -18.89
CA THR A 130 2.82 -1.05 -17.74
C THR A 130 3.80 0.02 -18.19
N ARG A 131 4.71 -0.29 -19.13
CA ARG A 131 5.65 0.70 -19.68
C ARG A 131 4.95 1.86 -20.37
N LYS A 132 3.90 1.59 -21.17
CA LYS A 132 3.08 2.61 -21.83
C LYS A 132 2.39 3.50 -20.80
N ARG A 133 1.74 2.92 -19.79
CA ARG A 133 1.07 3.65 -18.69
C ARG A 133 2.04 4.55 -17.95
N ILE A 134 3.21 4.03 -17.59
CA ILE A 134 4.26 4.81 -16.91
C ILE A 134 4.74 5.96 -17.81
N ALA A 135 4.98 5.72 -19.10
CA ALA A 135 5.43 6.74 -20.03
C ALA A 135 4.41 7.88 -20.25
N ILE A 136 3.12 7.54 -20.29
CA ILE A 136 2.00 8.50 -20.32
C ILE A 136 2.01 9.34 -19.04
N ALA A 137 2.11 8.68 -17.88
CA ALA A 137 2.06 9.35 -16.59
C ALA A 137 3.28 10.25 -16.31
N GLU A 138 4.46 9.86 -16.79
CA GLU A 138 5.68 10.68 -16.77
C GLU A 138 5.64 11.82 -17.81
N LYS A 139 4.56 11.94 -18.59
CA LYS A 139 4.38 12.93 -19.68
C LYS A 139 5.44 12.86 -20.78
N LYS A 140 6.13 11.72 -20.91
CA LYS A 140 7.12 11.49 -21.98
C LYS A 140 6.44 11.27 -23.33
N VAL A 141 5.24 10.67 -23.32
CA VAL A 141 4.38 10.53 -24.49
C VAL A 141 3.22 11.52 -24.36
N LYS A 142 3.08 12.42 -25.34
CA LYS A 142 1.94 13.33 -25.40
C LYS A 142 0.78 12.61 -26.08
N LEU A 143 -0.23 12.23 -25.29
CA LEU A 143 -1.49 11.74 -25.84
C LEU A 143 -2.19 12.86 -26.63
N THR A 144 -2.76 12.48 -27.78
CA THR A 144 -3.65 13.32 -28.58
C THR A 144 -4.95 13.62 -27.82
N LYS A 145 -5.76 14.56 -28.32
CA LYS A 145 -7.03 14.94 -27.67
C LYS A 145 -8.04 13.80 -27.65
N GLU A 146 -8.03 12.95 -28.67
CA GLU A 146 -8.94 11.80 -28.82
C GLU A 146 -8.55 10.67 -27.86
N GLU A 147 -7.27 10.31 -27.81
CA GLU A 147 -6.76 9.30 -26.87
C GLU A 147 -7.03 9.70 -25.41
N LYS A 148 -6.89 11.00 -25.08
CA LYS A 148 -7.24 11.51 -23.74
C LYS A 148 -8.72 11.39 -23.39
N LYS A 149 -9.62 11.49 -24.38
CA LYS A 149 -11.06 11.31 -24.14
C LYS A 149 -11.37 9.85 -23.87
N VAL A 150 -10.86 8.95 -24.71
CA VAL A 150 -11.02 7.50 -24.54
C VAL A 150 -10.50 7.06 -23.17
N LEU A 151 -9.30 7.49 -22.77
CA LEU A 151 -8.71 7.13 -21.48
C LEU A 151 -9.56 7.60 -20.29
N LYS A 152 -10.15 8.81 -20.38
CA LYS A 152 -11.04 9.33 -19.34
C LYS A 152 -12.37 8.58 -19.28
N GLU A 153 -12.89 8.13 -20.41
CA GLU A 153 -14.12 7.34 -20.47
C GLU A 153 -13.89 5.94 -19.91
N GLU A 154 -12.77 5.30 -20.25
CA GLU A 154 -12.35 4.03 -19.66
C GLU A 154 -12.12 4.13 -18.15
N GLU A 155 -11.47 5.21 -17.66
CA GLU A 155 -11.29 5.44 -16.23
C GLU A 155 -12.65 5.59 -15.51
N LYS A 156 -13.59 6.32 -16.10
CA LYS A 156 -14.96 6.45 -15.55
C LYS A 156 -15.67 5.11 -15.49
N LEU A 157 -15.59 4.31 -16.55
CA LEU A 157 -16.20 2.98 -16.60
C LEU A 157 -15.61 2.06 -15.52
N ARG A 158 -14.27 1.98 -15.42
CA ARG A 158 -13.59 1.20 -14.39
C ARG A 158 -13.95 1.66 -12.97
N LEU A 159 -14.10 2.96 -12.74
CA LEU A 159 -14.54 3.49 -11.45
C LEU A 159 -15.97 3.08 -11.10
N VAL A 160 -16.87 2.99 -12.10
CA VAL A 160 -18.23 2.50 -11.90
C VAL A 160 -18.20 1.01 -11.57
N GLU A 161 -17.45 0.21 -12.33
CA GLU A 161 -17.30 -1.24 -12.09
C GLU A 161 -16.70 -1.55 -10.70
N GLN A 162 -15.66 -0.82 -10.29
CA GLN A 162 -15.09 -1.01 -8.94
C GLN A 162 -16.07 -0.65 -7.84
N LYS A 163 -16.87 0.42 -8.04
CA LYS A 163 -17.91 0.80 -7.07
C LYS A 163 -19.03 -0.24 -6.99
N THR A 164 -19.41 -0.86 -8.10
CA THR A 164 -20.42 -1.93 -8.08
C THR A 164 -19.87 -3.17 -7.40
N GLN A 165 -18.66 -3.60 -7.74
CA GLN A 165 -17.99 -4.75 -7.08
C GLN A 165 -17.85 -4.53 -5.57
N MET A 166 -17.36 -3.36 -5.12
CA MET A 166 -17.26 -3.07 -3.67
C MET A 166 -18.63 -3.10 -2.98
N LYS A 167 -19.70 -2.62 -3.63
CA LYS A 167 -21.05 -2.67 -3.06
C LYS A 167 -21.55 -4.10 -2.92
N GLU A 168 -21.24 -4.96 -3.88
CA GLU A 168 -21.58 -6.38 -3.85
C GLU A 168 -20.82 -7.10 -2.73
N GLU A 169 -19.50 -6.91 -2.63
CA GLU A 169 -18.69 -7.45 -1.54
C GLU A 169 -19.17 -6.99 -0.16
N LEU A 170 -19.57 -5.72 -0.02
CA LEU A 170 -20.15 -5.21 1.23
C LEU A 170 -21.49 -5.86 1.57
N LYS A 171 -22.32 -6.20 0.58
CA LYS A 171 -23.58 -6.92 0.80
C LYS A 171 -23.31 -8.36 1.24
N THR A 172 -22.42 -9.06 0.56
CA THR A 172 -22.08 -10.45 0.91
C THR A 172 -21.45 -10.54 2.31
N LEU A 173 -20.55 -9.62 2.67
CA LEU A 173 -19.98 -9.54 4.02
C LEU A 173 -21.04 -9.29 5.09
N LYS A 174 -22.03 -8.42 4.83
CA LYS A 174 -23.14 -8.18 5.76
C LYS A 174 -24.02 -9.42 5.93
N GLU A 175 -24.31 -10.12 4.84
CA GLU A 175 -25.08 -11.37 4.88
C GLU A 175 -24.35 -12.46 5.66
N VAL A 176 -23.06 -12.67 5.40
CA VAL A 176 -22.23 -13.64 6.14
C VAL A 176 -22.19 -13.30 7.64
N ASN A 177 -21.97 -12.04 7.99
CA ASN A 177 -21.97 -11.60 9.38
C ASN A 177 -23.33 -11.76 10.06
N SER A 178 -24.44 -11.56 9.34
CA SER A 178 -25.79 -11.79 9.87
C SER A 178 -26.05 -13.28 10.13
N LYS A 179 -25.61 -14.16 9.23
CA LYS A 179 -25.71 -15.62 9.40
C LYS A 179 -24.86 -16.11 10.57
N GLN A 180 -23.62 -15.61 10.71
CA GLN A 180 -22.76 -15.95 11.84
C GLN A 180 -23.32 -15.49 13.20
N LYS A 181 -23.99 -14.34 13.25
CA LYS A 181 -24.68 -13.90 14.47
C LYS A 181 -25.84 -14.82 14.85
N ASN A 182 -26.64 -15.25 13.88
CA ASN A 182 -27.75 -16.18 14.10
C ASN A 182 -27.24 -17.58 14.54
N ASP A 183 -26.10 -18.03 14.02
CA ASP A 183 -25.45 -19.28 14.43
C ASP A 183 -24.88 -19.22 15.86
N LEU A 184 -24.39 -18.05 16.30
CA LEU A 184 -23.93 -17.83 17.66
C LEU A 184 -25.08 -17.75 18.67
N GLU A 185 -26.19 -17.10 18.31
CA GLU A 185 -27.40 -17.04 19.14
C GLU A 185 -28.04 -18.43 19.31
N SER A 186 -28.08 -19.24 18.26
CA SER A 186 -28.60 -20.61 18.33
C SER A 186 -27.70 -21.53 19.19
N LYS A 187 -26.36 -21.40 19.11
CA LYS A 187 -25.45 -22.08 20.04
C LYS A 187 -25.67 -21.69 21.51
N HIS A 188 -25.88 -20.40 21.79
CA HIS A 188 -26.14 -19.94 23.16
C HIS A 188 -27.48 -20.44 23.74
N GLN A 189 -28.48 -20.70 22.90
CA GLN A 189 -29.73 -21.32 23.33
C GLN A 189 -29.56 -22.81 23.65
N ILE A 190 -28.77 -23.54 22.85
CA ILE A 190 -28.45 -24.96 23.10
C ILE A 190 -27.69 -25.12 24.43
N ASP A 191 -26.71 -24.25 24.71
CA ASP A 191 -25.95 -24.29 25.96
C ASP A 191 -26.80 -24.03 27.22
N LYS A 192 -27.87 -23.23 27.11
CA LYS A 192 -28.81 -23.03 28.22
C LYS A 192 -29.66 -24.28 28.45
N ALA A 193 -30.19 -24.88 27.38
CA ALA A 193 -31.00 -26.09 27.47
C ALA A 193 -30.21 -27.27 28.08
N ILE A 194 -28.93 -27.43 27.73
CA ILE A 194 -28.07 -28.49 28.28
C ILE A 194 -27.82 -28.29 29.79
N LYS A 195 -27.63 -27.04 30.23
CA LYS A 195 -27.44 -26.69 31.65
C LYS A 195 -28.69 -26.95 32.49
N ASP A 196 -29.88 -26.74 31.92
CA ASP A 196 -31.15 -27.01 32.61
C ASP A 196 -31.44 -28.52 32.74
N THR A 197 -30.95 -29.35 31.81
CA THR A 197 -31.10 -30.82 31.88
C THR A 197 -30.08 -31.53 32.78
N THR A 198 -29.04 -30.83 33.27
CA THR A 198 -27.99 -31.48 34.07
C THR A 198 -28.39 -31.53 35.56
N VAL A 199 -28.89 -32.68 36.01
CA VAL A 199 -29.17 -32.92 37.44
C VAL A 199 -27.84 -33.12 38.18
N LYS A 200 -27.60 -32.26 39.18
CA LYS A 200 -26.37 -32.27 40.00
C LYS A 200 -26.26 -33.58 40.78
N PHE A 201 -25.30 -34.43 40.45
CA PHE A 201 -25.02 -35.66 41.19
C PHE A 201 -24.53 -35.31 42.60
N ILE A 202 -25.28 -35.73 43.63
CA ILE A 202 -24.89 -35.59 45.04
C ILE A 202 -24.58 -37.00 45.55
N PRO A 203 -23.31 -37.33 45.84
CA PRO A 203 -22.97 -38.65 46.35
C PRO A 203 -23.54 -38.82 47.76
N ARG A 204 -24.44 -39.80 47.93
CA ARG A 204 -24.92 -40.21 49.26
C ARG A 204 -23.84 -41.06 49.93
N ARG A 205 -23.39 -40.63 51.11
CA ARG A 205 -22.50 -41.40 51.97
C ARG A 205 -23.32 -42.55 52.56
N ASN A 206 -22.99 -43.79 52.23
CA ASN A 206 -23.56 -44.95 52.93
C ASN A 206 -23.17 -44.87 54.41
N LYS A 207 -24.14 -45.15 55.29
CA LYS A 207 -23.94 -45.27 56.75
C LYS A 207 -22.99 -46.41 57.06
#